data_AF-A0A4Q2M0L3-F1
#
_entry.id   AF-A0A4Q2M0L3-F1
#
_cell.length_a   1.000
_cell.length_b   1.000
_cell.length_c   1.000
_cell.angle_alpha   90.00
_cell.angle_beta   90.00
_cell.angle_gamma   90.00
#
_symmetry.space_group_name_H-M   'P 1'
#
loop_
_entity.id
_entity.type
_entity.pdbx_description
1 polymer ?
#
loop_
_entity_poly.entity_id
_entity_poly.type
_entity_poly.pdbx_seq_one_letter_code
_entity_poly.pdbx_strand_id
1 'polypeptide(L)' 'MEDPTQEQLENSEHLEKRTIGGELRYYVKNIKAHWPVVEDAPNAEGQEAWWTADGKFHATHAQLRRDSFIGVV' A
#
# COMPACT_ATOMS: atom_id res chain seq x y z
N MET A 1 6.57 5.66 14.71
CA MET A 1 6.65 4.40 13.95
C MET A 1 7.80 4.55 12.99
N GLU A 2 8.74 3.62 13.03
CA GLU A 2 9.78 3.51 11.99
C GLU A 2 9.11 2.99 10.71
N ASP A 3 9.55 3.50 9.57
CA ASP A 3 9.07 3.03 8.27
C ASP A 3 9.51 1.57 8.06
N PRO A 4 8.68 0.71 7.42
CA PRO A 4 9.00 -0.70 7.23
C PRO A 4 10.25 -0.87 6.36
N THR A 5 11.09 -1.84 6.70
CA THR A 5 12.29 -2.17 5.91
C THR A 5 11.91 -2.89 4.61
N GLN A 6 12.81 -2.86 3.62
CA GLN A 6 12.61 -3.58 2.37
C GLN A 6 12.36 -5.09 2.59
N GLU A 7 13.07 -5.70 3.54
CA GLU A 7 12.89 -7.12 3.88
C GLU A 7 11.48 -7.40 4.44
N GLN A 8 10.94 -6.50 5.26
CA GLN A 8 9.56 -6.61 5.76
C GLN A 8 8.54 -6.48 4.63
N LEU A 9 8.79 -5.60 3.66
CA LEU A 9 7.93 -5.43 2.49
C LEU A 9 7.98 -6.64 1.53
N GLU A 10 9.16 -7.23 1.33
CA GLU A 10 9.35 -8.42 0.49
C GLU A 10 8.71 -9.68 1.07
N ASN A 11 8.68 -9.81 2.39
CA ASN A 11 8.06 -10.94 3.07
C ASN A 11 6.55 -10.77 3.31
N SER A 12 5.97 -9.62 2.95
CA SER A 12 4.54 -9.38 3.18
C SER A 12 3.66 -10.09 2.13
N GLU A 13 2.76 -10.96 2.59
CA GLU A 13 1.78 -11.64 1.73
C GLU A 13 0.77 -10.67 1.07
N HIS A 14 0.52 -9.54 1.73
CA HIS A 14 -0.40 -8.50 1.30
C HIS A 14 0.19 -7.55 0.27
N LEU A 15 1.50 -7.65 -0.03
CA LEU A 15 2.17 -6.78 -0.98
C LEU A 15 2.56 -7.50 -2.26
N GLU A 16 2.49 -6.78 -3.37
CA GLU A 16 2.96 -7.20 -4.68
C GLU A 16 4.11 -6.32 -5.13
N LYS A 17 5.28 -6.93 -5.26
CA LYS A 17 6.49 -6.29 -5.78
C LYS A 17 6.32 -6.03 -7.28
N ARG A 18 6.42 -4.77 -7.68
CA ARG A 18 6.36 -4.32 -9.08
C ARG A 18 7.49 -3.32 -9.35
N THR A 19 8.07 -3.39 -10.55
CA THR A 19 9.05 -2.40 -11.02
C THR A 19 8.38 -1.51 -12.06
N ILE A 20 8.22 -0.22 -11.76
CA ILE A 20 7.55 0.74 -12.64
C ILE A 20 8.55 1.86 -12.97
N GLY A 21 8.89 2.03 -14.25
CA GLY A 21 9.83 3.07 -14.68
C GLY A 21 11.24 2.98 -14.08
N GLY A 22 11.66 1.78 -13.64
CA GLY A 22 12.94 1.55 -12.96
C GLY A 22 12.89 1.71 -11.44
N GLU A 23 11.75 2.07 -10.86
CA GLU A 23 11.55 2.20 -9.42
C GLU A 23 10.87 0.95 -8.85
N LEU A 24 11.38 0.48 -7.71
CA LEU A 24 10.81 -0.66 -7.00
C LEU A 24 9.66 -0.22 -6.09
N ARG A 25 8.49 -0.81 -6.30
CA ARG A 25 7.25 -0.50 -5.58
C ARG A 25 6.58 -1.76 -5.07
N TYR A 26 6.00 -1.69 -3.89
CA TYR A 26 5.32 -2.79 -3.22
C TYR A 26 3.84 -2.44 -3.06
N TYR A 27 3.02 -2.86 -4.02
CA TYR A 27 1.60 -2.49 -4.08
C TYR A 27 0.75 -3.32 -3.11
N VAL A 28 -0.19 -2.69 -2.40
CA VAL A 28 -1.22 -3.38 -1.59
C VAL A 28 -2.09 -4.23 -2.51
N LYS A 29 -2.09 -5.54 -2.30
CA LYS A 29 -3.03 -6.46 -2.95
C LYS A 29 -4.43 -6.24 -2.37
N ASN A 30 -5.43 -6.34 -3.23
CA ASN A 30 -6.84 -6.32 -2.82
C ASN A 30 -7.19 -5.14 -1.89
N ILE A 31 -6.85 -3.92 -2.31
CA ILE A 31 -7.05 -2.70 -1.51
C ILE A 31 -8.49 -2.58 -0.98
N LYS A 32 -9.49 -3.08 -1.72
CA LYS A 32 -10.90 -3.13 -1.31
C LYS A 32 -11.15 -3.99 -0.07
N ALA A 33 -10.42 -5.09 0.11
CA ALA A 33 -10.55 -5.94 1.28
C ALA A 33 -9.88 -5.34 2.52
N HIS A 34 -8.83 -4.54 2.33
CA HIS A 34 -8.15 -3.82 3.40
C HIS A 34 -8.75 -2.43 3.69
N TRP A 35 -9.63 -1.94 2.81
CA TRP A 35 -10.28 -0.63 2.91
C TRP A 35 -11.81 -0.78 2.98
N PRO A 36 -12.37 -1.09 4.16
CA PRO A 36 -13.79 -1.44 4.29
C PRO A 36 -14.77 -0.28 4.03
N VAL A 37 -14.29 0.94 3.77
CA VAL A 37 -15.18 2.10 3.63
C VAL A 37 -14.74 2.97 2.46
N VAL A 38 -15.34 2.72 1.30
CA VAL A 38 -15.70 3.82 0.41
C VAL A 38 -17.12 3.56 -0.07
N GLU A 39 -18.10 3.77 0.82
CA GLU A 39 -19.53 3.68 0.51
C GLU A 39 -19.99 4.65 -0.60
N ASP A 40 -19.12 5.54 -1.09
CA ASP A 40 -19.48 6.60 -2.05
C ASP A 40 -18.41 6.91 -3.12
N ALA A 41 -17.49 5.99 -3.45
CA ALA A 41 -16.56 6.21 -4.57
C ALA A 41 -17.03 5.49 -5.84
N PRO A 42 -17.52 6.21 -6.87
CA PRO A 42 -17.98 5.60 -8.11
C PRO A 42 -16.88 4.90 -8.93
N ASN A 43 -15.60 5.03 -8.57
CA ASN A 43 -14.49 4.36 -9.26
C ASN A 43 -13.47 3.81 -8.25
N ALA A 44 -13.50 2.50 -8.04
CA ALA A 44 -12.39 1.79 -7.41
C ALA A 44 -11.25 1.47 -8.41
N GLU A 45 -11.50 1.65 -9.71
CA GLU A 45 -10.49 1.58 -10.76
C GLU A 45 -9.59 2.82 -10.68
N GLY A 46 -8.46 2.67 -9.98
CA GLY A 46 -7.48 3.76 -9.75
C GLY A 46 -7.04 3.92 -8.31
N GLN A 47 -7.58 3.13 -7.38
CA GLN A 47 -7.11 3.08 -6.01
C GLN A 47 -5.90 2.15 -5.91
N GLU A 48 -4.73 2.75 -5.76
CA GLU A 48 -3.46 2.06 -5.57
C GLU A 48 -2.80 2.62 -4.33
N ALA A 49 -2.24 1.73 -3.54
CA ALA A 49 -1.39 2.03 -2.40
C ALA A 49 -0.12 1.21 -2.56
N TRP A 50 1.04 1.80 -2.35
CA TRP A 50 2.31 1.11 -2.45
C TRP A 50 3.35 1.67 -1.48
N TRP A 51 4.31 0.84 -1.11
CA TRP A 51 5.54 1.28 -0.47
C TRP A 51 6.66 1.36 -1.50
N THR A 52 7.58 2.30 -1.32
CA THR A 52 8.88 2.27 -1.99
C THR A 52 9.85 1.39 -1.21
N ALA A 53 10.98 1.02 -1.83
CA ALA A 53 12.02 0.22 -1.16
C ALA A 53 12.62 0.91 0.08
N ASP A 54 12.55 2.24 0.16
CA ASP A 54 12.96 3.02 1.33
C ASP A 54 11.88 3.10 2.43
N GLY A 55 10.79 2.34 2.30
CA GLY A 55 9.75 2.23 3.32
C GLY A 55 8.68 3.32 3.27
N LYS A 56 8.75 4.26 2.32
CA LYS A 56 7.75 5.33 2.22
C LYS A 56 6.45 4.83 1.61
N PHE A 57 5.36 5.14 2.27
CA PHE A 57 4.02 4.81 1.80
C PHE A 57 3.47 5.89 0.87
N HIS A 58 2.92 5.47 -0.26
CA HIS A 58 2.27 6.28 -1.26
C HIS A 58 0.91 5.70 -1.58
N ALA A 59 -0.03 6.57 -1.93
CA ALA A 59 -1.29 6.12 -2.48
C ALA A 59 -2.02 7.20 -3.25
N THR A 60 -2.88 6.76 -4.15
CA THR A 60 -3.64 7.65 -5.04
C THR A 60 -4.89 8.25 -4.36
N HIS A 61 -5.32 7.75 -3.20
CA HIS A 61 -6.49 8.28 -2.49
C HIS A 61 -6.10 9.26 -1.37
N ALA A 62 -6.71 10.46 -1.38
CA ALA A 62 -6.42 11.58 -0.48
C ALA A 62 -6.77 11.33 1.01
N GLN A 63 -7.40 10.20 1.35
CA GLN A 63 -7.82 9.86 2.71
C GLN A 63 -7.12 8.64 3.30
N LEU A 64 -5.85 8.39 2.95
CA LEU A 64 -5.09 7.33 3.59
C LEU A 64 -4.56 7.76 4.96
N ARG A 65 -5.33 7.43 6.02
CA ARG A 65 -4.79 7.41 7.39
C ARG A 65 -3.66 6.38 7.45
N ARG A 66 -2.45 6.89 7.64
CA ARG A 66 -1.19 6.16 7.84
C ARG A 66 -1.27 5.10 8.97
N ASP A 67 -2.28 5.17 9.83
CA ASP A 67 -2.51 4.29 10.98
C ASP A 67 -3.09 2.90 10.65
N SER A 68 -3.67 2.66 9.46
CA SER A 68 -4.40 1.40 9.20
C SER A 68 -3.57 0.27 8.58
N PHE A 69 -2.31 0.52 8.16
CA PHE A 69 -1.55 -0.46 7.36
C PHE A 69 -0.27 -1.00 8.01
N ILE A 70 0.11 -0.56 9.20
CA ILE A 70 1.18 -1.23 9.97
C ILE A 70 0.52 -2.09 11.05
N GLY A 71 -0.14 -3.15 10.60
CA GLY A 71 -0.43 -4.31 11.45
C GLY A 71 0.90 -5.00 11.77
N VAL A 72 1.58 -4.50 12.80
CA VAL A 72 2.65 -5.23 13.49
C VAL A 72 1.98 -6.43 14.15
N VAL A 73 2.19 -7.62 13.58
CA VAL A 73 2.36 -8.89 14.31
C VAL A 73 3.41 -9.71 13.55
#